data_AF-A0A9P8XPG4-F1
#
_entry.id   AF-A0A9P8XPG4-F1
#
_cell.length_a   1.000
_cell.length_b   1.000
_cell.length_c   1.000
_cell.angle_alpha   90.00
_cell.angle_beta   90.00
_cell.angle_gamma   90.00
#
_symmetry.space_group_name_H-M   'P 1'
#
loop_
_entity.id
_entity.type
_entity.pdbx_description
1 polymer ?
#
loop_
_entity_poly.entity_id
_entity_poly.type
_entity_poly.pdbx_seq_one_letter_code
_entity_poly.pdbx_strand_id
1 'polypeptide(L)'
;MASKTLCVLGDANAGKKTLTWHLVFTCGASLPEIAPIEKSRICDYRGIATLYRQKGRPVSFYGPSAQYTITDIPGIADIALWAVDASADDYGARSSQSLASLLSSGKLRVEEQLIIVATKMDLANWSETVFAQVAHSFTKIKLAHFK
;
A
#
# COMPACT_ATOMS: atom_id res chain seq x y z
N MET A 1 -2.03 -9.70 -20.76
CA MET A 1 -1.52 -9.42 -19.40
C MET A 1 -2.51 -9.96 -18.40
N ALA A 2 -2.05 -10.66 -17.35
CA ALA A 2 -2.92 -11.06 -16.26
C ALA A 2 -3.43 -9.82 -15.50
N SER A 3 -4.63 -9.90 -14.95
CA SER A 3 -5.17 -8.88 -14.03
C SER A 3 -5.10 -9.44 -12.62
N LYS A 4 -4.59 -8.65 -11.69
CA LYS A 4 -4.48 -8.99 -10.26
C LYS A 4 -5.07 -7.89 -9.41
N THR A 5 -5.53 -8.26 -8.24
CA THR A 5 -6.06 -7.41 -7.19
C THR A 5 -5.00 -7.12 -6.15
N LEU A 6 -4.84 -5.85 -5.81
CA LEU A 6 -3.92 -5.37 -4.80
C LEU A 6 -4.72 -4.66 -3.70
N CYS A 7 -4.56 -5.08 -2.45
CA CYS A 7 -5.13 -4.35 -1.33
C CYS A 7 -4.04 -3.55 -0.62
N VAL A 8 -4.31 -2.27 -0.29
CA VAL A 8 -3.39 -1.42 0.48
C VAL A 8 -4.00 -1.15 1.85
N LEU A 9 -3.44 -1.79 2.87
CA LEU A 9 -3.94 -1.82 4.24
C LEU A 9 -2.88 -1.29 5.22
N GLY A 10 -3.22 -1.21 6.51
CA GLY A 10 -2.40 -0.57 7.54
C GLY A 10 -3.23 0.33 8.46
N ASP A 11 -2.60 0.82 9.52
CA ASP A 11 -3.27 1.63 10.55
C ASP A 11 -3.65 3.04 10.05
N ALA A 12 -4.44 3.74 10.86
CA ALA A 12 -4.71 5.15 10.64
C ALA A 12 -3.38 5.92 10.53
N ASN A 13 -3.29 6.84 9.56
CA ASN A 13 -2.10 7.65 9.29
C ASN A 13 -0.83 6.91 8.83
N ALA A 14 -0.88 5.59 8.58
CA ALA A 14 0.26 4.82 8.04
C ALA A 14 0.60 5.13 6.55
N GLY A 15 0.16 6.25 5.99
CA GLY A 15 0.54 6.65 4.62
C GLY A 15 -0.13 5.87 3.48
N LYS A 16 -1.09 4.98 3.75
CA LYS A 16 -1.78 4.14 2.73
C LYS A 16 -2.21 4.90 1.47
N LYS A 17 -2.92 6.02 1.63
CA LYS A 17 -3.43 6.82 0.49
C LYS A 17 -2.29 7.36 -0.34
N THR A 18 -1.26 7.91 0.30
CA THR A 18 -0.06 8.42 -0.37
C THR A 18 0.63 7.30 -1.16
N LEU A 19 0.81 6.12 -0.55
CA LEU A 19 1.40 4.96 -1.20
C LEU A 19 0.61 4.52 -2.43
N THR A 20 -0.72 4.36 -2.30
CA THR A 20 -1.62 4.00 -3.40
C THR A 20 -1.47 4.95 -4.58
N TRP A 21 -1.57 6.26 -4.33
CA TRP A 21 -1.52 7.25 -5.40
C TRP A 21 -0.13 7.44 -5.98
N HIS A 22 0.92 7.23 -5.18
CA HIS A 22 2.28 7.21 -5.69
C HIS A 22 2.48 6.05 -6.69
N LEU A 23 2.01 4.84 -6.37
CA LEU A 23 2.08 3.69 -7.29
C LEU A 23 1.29 3.95 -8.58
N VAL A 24 0.08 4.48 -8.46
CA VAL A 24 -0.77 4.79 -9.62
C VAL A 24 -0.14 5.88 -10.48
N PHE A 25 0.43 6.92 -9.88
CA PHE A 25 1.06 8.00 -10.61
C PHE A 25 2.35 7.54 -11.31
N THR A 26 3.23 6.84 -10.59
CA THR A 26 4.55 6.44 -11.10
C THR A 26 4.47 5.27 -12.09
N CYS A 27 3.52 4.33 -11.90
CA CYS A 27 3.46 3.10 -12.69
C CYS A 27 2.16 2.94 -13.50
N GLY A 28 1.15 3.77 -13.28
CA GLY A 28 -0.17 3.64 -13.90
C GLY A 28 -0.55 4.80 -14.83
N ALA A 29 0.09 5.95 -14.72
CA ALA A 29 -0.19 7.10 -15.58
C ALA A 29 0.70 7.06 -16.82
N SER A 30 0.09 7.12 -18.01
CA SER A 30 0.84 7.40 -19.24
C SER A 30 1.22 8.88 -19.32
N LEU A 31 2.29 9.24 -20.05
CA LEU A 31 2.71 10.64 -20.24
C LEU A 31 1.56 11.63 -20.58
N PRO A 32 0.58 11.27 -21.44
CA PRO A 32 -0.60 12.11 -21.70
C PRO A 32 -1.54 12.32 -20.50
N GLU A 33 -1.49 11.44 -19.51
CA GLU A 33 -2.31 11.49 -18.29
C GLU A 33 -1.63 12.25 -17.16
N ILE A 34 -0.29 12.28 -17.17
CA ILE A 34 0.53 13.11 -16.29
C ILE A 34 0.46 14.58 -16.72
N ALA A 35 0.40 14.87 -18.03
CA ALA A 35 0.39 16.24 -18.55
C ALA A 35 -0.74 17.14 -17.99
N PRO A 36 -1.99 16.68 -17.81
CA PRO A 36 -3.01 17.43 -17.10
C PRO A 36 -2.69 17.67 -15.62
N ILE A 37 -2.08 16.70 -14.93
CA ILE A 37 -1.70 16.80 -13.51
C ILE A 37 -0.60 17.86 -13.35
N GLU A 38 0.41 17.83 -14.22
CA GLU A 38 1.47 18.85 -14.28
C GLU A 38 0.93 20.24 -14.65
N LYS A 39 0.07 20.32 -15.67
CA LYS A 39 -0.54 21.60 -16.12
C LYS A 39 -1.50 22.19 -15.09
N SER A 40 -2.21 21.36 -14.32
CA SER A 40 -3.15 21.82 -13.30
C SER A 40 -2.48 22.21 -11.97
N ARG A 41 -1.14 22.17 -11.89
CA ARG A 41 -0.36 22.43 -10.65
C ARG A 41 -0.88 21.61 -9.47
N ILE A 42 -1.37 20.40 -9.72
CA ILE A 42 -1.74 19.49 -8.65
C ILE A 42 -0.43 19.02 -8.00
N CYS A 43 -0.10 19.63 -6.87
CA CYS A 43 1.15 19.36 -6.15
C CYS A 43 1.01 18.21 -5.14
N ASP A 44 -0.18 17.61 -5.00
CA ASP A 44 -0.44 16.58 -4.00
C ASP A 44 -1.16 15.34 -4.55
N TYR A 45 -0.92 14.20 -3.89
CA TYR A 45 -1.56 12.93 -4.24
C TYR A 45 -3.08 12.96 -4.07
N ARG A 46 -3.61 13.92 -3.31
CA ARG A 46 -5.05 14.09 -3.07
C ARG A 46 -5.76 14.66 -4.30
N GLY A 47 -5.14 15.60 -5.02
CA GLY A 47 -5.66 16.11 -6.28
C GLY A 47 -5.64 15.04 -7.38
N ILE A 48 -4.58 14.22 -7.43
CA ILE A 48 -4.49 13.08 -8.37
C ILE A 48 -5.66 12.10 -8.14
N ALA A 49 -5.93 11.78 -6.88
CA ALA A 49 -7.05 10.93 -6.49
C ALA A 49 -8.41 11.45 -7.00
N THR A 50 -8.59 12.76 -6.91
CA THR A 50 -9.83 13.43 -7.31
C THR A 50 -10.02 13.37 -8.83
N LEU A 51 -8.95 13.58 -9.59
CA LEU A 51 -8.96 13.51 -11.05
C LEU A 51 -9.29 12.09 -11.57
N TYR A 52 -8.71 11.05 -10.97
CA TYR A 52 -9.01 9.66 -11.35
C TYR A 52 -10.47 9.30 -11.07
N ARG A 53 -11.02 9.73 -9.93
CA ARG A 53 -12.44 9.53 -9.59
C ARG A 53 -13.38 10.26 -10.55
N GLN A 54 -13.09 11.52 -10.87
CA GLN A 54 -13.91 12.30 -11.81
C GLN A 54 -13.95 11.68 -13.20
N LYS A 55 -12.87 11.03 -13.63
CA LYS A 55 -12.81 10.33 -14.91
C LYS A 55 -13.41 8.92 -14.88
N GLY A 56 -13.97 8.48 -13.75
CA GLY A 56 -14.57 7.14 -13.60
C GLY A 56 -13.58 6.00 -13.81
N ARG A 57 -12.27 6.25 -13.59
CA ARG A 57 -11.23 5.27 -13.89
C ARG A 57 -10.97 4.35 -12.70
N PRO A 58 -10.72 3.05 -12.95
CA PRO A 58 -10.25 2.17 -11.91
C PRO A 58 -8.89 2.64 -11.40
N VAL A 59 -8.70 2.55 -10.08
CA VAL A 59 -7.41 2.83 -9.44
C VAL A 59 -6.51 1.64 -9.73
N SER A 60 -5.72 1.72 -10.80
CA SER A 60 -4.87 0.60 -11.25
C SER A 60 -3.54 1.09 -11.81
N PHE A 61 -2.54 0.21 -11.81
CA PHE A 61 -1.24 0.46 -12.43
C PHE A 61 -0.71 -0.79 -13.14
N TYR A 62 0.25 -0.59 -14.04
CA TYR A 62 0.89 -1.68 -14.77
C TYR A 62 2.21 -2.06 -14.10
N GLY A 63 2.35 -3.33 -13.74
CA GLY A 63 3.65 -3.90 -13.38
C GLY A 63 4.20 -4.79 -14.50
N PRO A 64 5.41 -5.33 -14.31
CA PRO A 64 6.08 -6.13 -15.35
C PRO A 64 5.31 -7.38 -15.78
N SER A 65 4.56 -8.00 -14.86
CA SER A 65 3.88 -9.28 -15.05
C SER A 65 2.36 -9.18 -15.19
N ALA A 66 1.75 -8.12 -14.65
CA ALA A 66 0.30 -7.99 -14.55
C ALA A 66 -0.13 -6.52 -14.45
N GLN A 67 -1.41 -6.28 -14.73
CA GLN A 67 -2.09 -5.05 -14.31
C GLN A 67 -2.65 -5.26 -12.90
N TYR A 68 -2.38 -4.34 -11.99
CA TYR A 68 -2.82 -4.38 -10.60
C TYR A 68 -3.95 -3.39 -10.37
N THR A 69 -5.11 -3.89 -9.97
CA THR A 69 -6.26 -3.06 -9.55
C THR A 69 -6.27 -2.92 -8.04
N ILE A 70 -6.22 -1.69 -7.55
CA ILE A 70 -6.17 -1.39 -6.13
C ILE A 70 -7.59 -1.38 -5.55
N THR A 71 -7.79 -2.12 -4.47
CA THR A 71 -9.06 -2.18 -3.75
C THR A 71 -8.87 -1.71 -2.30
N ASP A 72 -9.80 -0.89 -1.82
CA ASP A 72 -9.82 -0.37 -0.45
C ASP A 72 -10.59 -1.31 0.52
N ILE A 73 -11.20 -2.39 0.01
CA ILE A 73 -12.08 -3.26 0.78
C ILE A 73 -11.26 -4.48 1.25
N PRO A 74 -11.08 -4.66 2.56
CA PRO A 74 -10.46 -5.88 3.09
C PRO A 74 -11.35 -7.08 2.74
N GLY A 75 -10.76 -8.08 2.10
CA GLY A 75 -11.43 -9.26 1.58
C GLY A 75 -10.42 -10.26 1.02
N ILE A 76 -10.73 -10.80 -0.16
CA ILE A 76 -9.80 -11.65 -0.93
C ILE A 76 -9.02 -10.74 -1.88
N ALA A 77 -7.70 -10.79 -1.81
CA ALA A 77 -6.82 -10.11 -2.75
C ALA A 77 -5.66 -11.02 -3.14
N ASP A 78 -5.19 -10.91 -4.39
CA ASP A 78 -4.00 -11.64 -4.85
C ASP A 78 -2.77 -11.19 -4.03
N ILE A 79 -2.63 -9.87 -3.88
CA ILE A 79 -1.52 -9.25 -3.15
C ILE A 79 -2.06 -8.27 -2.12
N ALA A 80 -1.43 -8.20 -0.96
CA ALA A 80 -1.68 -7.17 0.03
C ALA A 80 -0.40 -6.41 0.39
N LEU A 81 -0.46 -5.08 0.37
CA LEU A 81 0.54 -4.20 0.97
C LEU A 81 0.04 -3.78 2.35
N TRP A 82 0.81 -4.08 3.39
CA TRP A 82 0.55 -3.58 4.74
C TRP A 82 1.49 -2.42 5.05
N ALA A 83 0.96 -1.20 5.02
CA ALA A 83 1.70 0.00 5.33
C ALA A 83 1.85 0.18 6.85
N VAL A 84 3.09 0.41 7.28
CA VAL A 84 3.47 0.64 8.68
C VAL A 84 4.12 2.01 8.78
N ASP A 85 3.71 2.82 9.75
CA ASP A 85 4.37 4.09 10.01
C ASP A 85 5.68 3.85 10.76
N ALA A 86 6.82 4.03 10.10
CA ALA A 86 8.13 3.83 10.73
C ALA A 86 8.53 4.99 11.65
N SER A 87 7.83 6.12 11.59
CA SER A 87 8.05 7.26 12.49
C SER A 87 7.31 7.14 13.82
N ALA A 88 6.46 6.11 13.98
CA ALA A 88 5.73 5.86 15.21
C ALA A 88 6.65 5.31 16.30
N ASP A 89 6.44 5.78 17.54
CA ASP A 89 7.26 5.43 18.72
C ASP A 89 7.23 3.94 19.07
N ASP A 90 6.23 3.20 18.59
CA ASP A 90 6.03 1.78 18.91
C ASP A 90 6.69 0.83 17.89
N TYR A 91 7.40 1.37 16.89
CA TYR A 91 8.12 0.61 15.86
C TYR A 91 7.26 -0.51 15.23
N GLY A 92 5.99 -0.21 14.97
CA GLY A 92 5.06 -1.12 14.33
C GLY A 92 4.52 -2.26 15.21
N ALA A 93 4.75 -2.24 16.52
CA ALA A 93 4.26 -3.28 17.42
C ALA A 93 2.72 -3.37 17.47
N ARG A 94 2.01 -2.23 17.54
CA ARG A 94 0.53 -2.22 17.45
C ARG A 94 0.06 -2.59 16.05
N SER A 95 0.82 -2.19 15.04
CA SER A 95 0.52 -2.47 13.64
C SER A 95 0.59 -3.96 13.34
N SER A 96 1.61 -4.65 13.85
CA SER A 96 1.75 -6.10 13.66
C SER A 96 0.65 -6.88 14.36
N GLN A 97 0.20 -6.45 15.54
CA GLN A 97 -0.96 -7.02 16.23
C GLN A 97 -2.26 -6.83 15.42
N SER A 98 -2.46 -5.65 14.85
CA SER A 98 -3.64 -5.34 14.02
C SER A 98 -3.68 -6.21 12.77
N LEU A 99 -2.55 -6.37 12.09
CA LEU A 99 -2.41 -7.29 10.96
C LEU A 99 -2.67 -8.74 11.36
N ALA A 100 -2.07 -9.20 12.46
CA ALA A 100 -2.27 -10.57 12.96
C ALA A 100 -3.75 -10.86 13.29
N SER A 101 -4.48 -9.87 13.83
CA SER A 101 -5.92 -9.98 14.08
C SER A 101 -6.73 -10.08 12.78
N LEU A 102 -6.39 -9.30 11.75
CA LEU A 102 -7.07 -9.38 10.45
C LEU A 102 -6.87 -10.72 9.75
N LEU A 103 -5.65 -11.26 9.80
CA LEU A 103 -5.31 -12.56 9.23
C LEU A 103 -6.01 -13.70 9.99
N SER A 104 -5.94 -13.70 11.32
CA SER A 104 -6.54 -14.76 12.16
C SER A 104 -8.08 -14.75 12.14
N SER A 105 -8.69 -13.57 12.01
CA SER A 105 -10.16 -13.45 11.83
C SER A 105 -10.63 -13.79 10.41
N GLY A 106 -9.71 -13.99 9.46
CA GLY A 106 -10.03 -14.25 8.06
C GLY A 106 -10.66 -13.06 7.32
N LYS A 107 -10.62 -11.86 7.91
CA LYS A 107 -11.08 -10.60 7.29
C LYS A 107 -10.15 -10.15 6.17
N LEU A 108 -8.89 -10.57 6.22
CA LEU A 108 -7.93 -10.43 5.14
C LEU A 108 -7.50 -11.82 4.70
N ARG A 109 -7.70 -12.14 3.43
CA ARG A 109 -7.17 -13.35 2.78
C ARG A 109 -6.32 -12.92 1.61
N VAL A 110 -5.07 -13.38 1.61
CA VAL A 110 -4.08 -13.04 0.60
C VAL A 110 -3.72 -14.31 -0.15
N GLU A 111 -3.98 -14.36 -1.45
CA GLU A 111 -3.82 -15.60 -2.22
C GLU A 111 -2.37 -15.85 -2.63
N GLU A 112 -1.62 -14.79 -2.97
CA GLU A 112 -0.25 -14.93 -3.47
C GLU A 112 0.79 -14.35 -2.54
N GLN A 113 0.65 -13.07 -2.12
CA GLN A 113 1.74 -12.40 -1.41
C GLN A 113 1.29 -11.26 -0.50
N LEU A 114 1.77 -11.30 0.74
CA LEU A 114 1.69 -10.19 1.69
C LEU A 114 3.05 -9.49 1.78
N ILE A 115 3.07 -8.17 1.61
CA ILE A 115 4.27 -7.33 1.66
C ILE A 115 4.10 -6.29 2.76
N ILE A 116 5.06 -6.21 3.68
CA ILE A 116 5.11 -5.18 4.72
C ILE A 116 5.89 -3.99 4.16
N VAL A 117 5.30 -2.79 4.22
CA VAL A 117 5.89 -1.56 3.70
C VAL A 117 6.13 -0.60 4.85
N ALA A 118 7.39 -0.38 5.19
CA ALA A 118 7.78 0.67 6.14
C ALA A 118 7.66 2.04 5.45
N THR A 119 6.61 2.78 5.80
CA THR A 119 6.33 4.13 5.29
C THR A 119 6.93 5.20 6.20
N LYS A 120 7.07 6.42 5.68
CA LYS A 120 7.62 7.59 6.39
C LYS A 120 9.04 7.41 6.94
N MET A 121 9.84 6.56 6.30
CA MET A 121 11.25 6.38 6.66
C MET A 121 12.07 7.67 6.55
N ASP A 122 11.63 8.62 5.73
CA ASP A 122 12.18 9.97 5.66
C ASP A 122 12.08 10.73 6.99
N LEU A 123 10.99 10.56 7.74
CA LEU A 123 10.83 11.13 9.09
C LEU A 123 11.70 10.42 10.13
N ALA A 124 12.08 9.16 9.86
CA ALA A 124 13.04 8.40 10.66
C ALA A 124 14.49 8.57 10.17
N ASN A 125 14.76 9.58 9.31
CA ASN A 125 16.06 9.84 8.71
C ASN A 125 16.69 8.60 8.04
N TRP A 126 15.87 7.74 7.45
CA TRP A 126 16.30 6.49 6.82
C TRP A 126 17.14 5.59 7.72
N SER A 127 16.88 5.62 9.04
CA SER A 127 17.62 4.83 10.02
C SER A 127 17.44 3.32 9.79
N GLU A 128 18.56 2.63 9.56
CA GLU A 128 18.59 1.16 9.46
C GLU A 128 18.09 0.50 10.74
N THR A 129 18.42 1.05 11.91
CA THR A 129 17.97 0.53 13.21
C THR A 129 16.45 0.59 13.34
N VAL A 130 15.84 1.71 12.94
CA VAL A 130 14.37 1.87 12.97
C VAL A 130 13.73 0.86 12.01
N PHE A 131 14.26 0.72 10.80
CA PHE A 131 13.77 -0.26 9.84
C PHE A 131 13.86 -1.69 10.38
N ALA A 132 14.99 -2.07 10.98
CA ALA A 132 15.20 -3.39 11.57
C ALA A 132 14.22 -3.67 12.71
N GLN A 133 13.94 -2.67 13.56
CA GLN A 133 12.95 -2.79 14.63
C GLN A 133 11.53 -2.99 14.07
N VAL A 134 11.14 -2.20 13.06
CA VAL A 134 9.87 -2.37 12.37
C VAL A 134 9.78 -3.77 11.75
N ALA A 135 10.79 -4.21 11.00
CA ALA A 135 10.82 -5.54 10.40
C ALA A 135 10.71 -6.65 11.47
N HIS A 136 11.43 -6.49 12.59
CA HIS A 136 11.40 -7.44 13.70
C HIS A 136 10.00 -7.60 14.30
N SER A 137 9.22 -6.51 14.42
CA SER A 137 7.85 -6.53 14.93
C SER A 137 6.90 -7.44 14.14
N PHE A 138 7.22 -7.75 12.87
CA PHE A 138 6.38 -8.56 11.99
C PHE A 138 6.88 -10.01 11.84
N THR A 139 8.06 -10.36 12.37
CA THR A 139 8.65 -11.71 12.28
C THR A 139 7.77 -12.82 12.90
N LYS A 140 6.93 -12.46 13.88
CA LYS A 140 6.04 -13.39 14.58
C LYS A 140 4.72 -13.63 13.86
N ILE A 141 4.44 -12.90 12.77
CA ILE A 141 3.22 -13.09 11.99
C ILE A 141 3.37 -14.39 11.20
N LYS A 142 2.71 -15.44 11.69
CA LYS A 142 2.57 -16.68 10.94
C LYS A 142 1.54 -16.47 9.85
N LEU A 143 1.98 -16.55 8.59
CA LEU A 143 1.09 -16.65 7.45
C LEU A 143 0.40 -18.02 7.52
N ALA A 144 -0.75 -18.07 8.17
CA ALA A 144 -1.61 -19.24 8.14
C ALA A 144 -2.22 -19.34 6.74
N HIS A 145 -1.78 -20.35 5.98
CA HIS A 145 -2.30 -20.76 4.68
C HIS A 145 -1.87 -19.95 3.46
N PHE A 146 -0.68 -20.26 2.94
CA PHE A 146 -0.55 -20.49 1.50
C PHE A 146 -0.83 -21.97 1.28
N LYS A 147 -1.91 -22.30 0.55
CA LYS A 147 -2.15 -23.65 0.03
C LYS A 147 -1.82 -23.64 -1.45
#